data_AF-A0A932XPQ8-F1
#
_entry.id   AF-A0A932XPQ8-F1
#
_cell.length_a   1.000
_cell.length_b   1.000
_cell.length_c   1.000
_cell.angle_alpha   90.00
_cell.angle_beta   90.00
_cell.angle_gamma   90.00
#
_symmetry.space_group_name_H-M   'P 1'
#
loop_
_entity.id
_entity.type
_entity.pdbx_description
1 polymer ?
#
loop_
_entity_poly.entity_id
_entity_poly.type
_entity_poly.pdbx_seq_one_letter_code
_entity_poly.pdbx_strand_id
1 'polypeptide(L)'
;LFGGTGRRFDWDWARRIGAGRRVILAGGLTPHNVNEAVCAVEPWGLDVSSSVEAAPGVKDHALLRAFFQALRDGAPPPATSEVHHASAT
;
A
#
# COMPACT_ATOMS: atom_id res chain seq x y z
N LEU A 1 -11.21 3.00 15.63
CA LEU A 1 -9.95 2.55 14.99
C LEU A 1 -9.87 3.27 13.64
N PHE A 2 -8.87 4.12 13.43
CA PHE A 2 -8.75 4.96 12.22
C PHE A 2 -7.82 4.29 11.20
N GLY A 3 -8.31 4.01 10.00
CA GLY A 3 -7.49 3.75 8.82
C GLY A 3 -7.07 5.05 8.14
N GLY A 4 -5.99 5.05 7.35
CA GLY A 4 -5.58 6.21 6.54
C GLY A 4 -4.62 7.21 7.21
N THR A 5 -4.01 6.87 8.35
CA THR A 5 -3.06 7.76 9.05
C THR A 5 -1.68 7.86 8.40
N GLY A 6 -1.40 7.10 7.34
CA GLY A 6 -0.07 7.01 6.71
C GLY A 6 1.02 6.36 7.57
N ARG A 7 0.72 6.01 8.83
CA ARG A 7 1.66 5.34 9.73
C ARG A 7 1.65 3.84 9.45
N ARG A 8 2.86 3.27 9.32
CA ARG A 8 3.04 1.81 9.20
C ARG A 8 2.38 1.12 10.40
N PHE A 9 1.43 0.24 10.09
CA PHE A 9 0.82 -0.65 11.07
C PHE A 9 1.87 -1.67 11.53
N ASP A 10 1.82 -2.09 12.80
CA ASP A 10 2.70 -3.14 13.32
C ASP A 10 2.32 -4.48 12.67
N TRP A 11 3.15 -4.93 11.73
CA TRP A 11 2.89 -6.14 10.96
C TRP A 11 3.07 -7.43 11.77
N ASP A 12 3.85 -7.41 12.85
CA ASP A 12 3.95 -8.57 13.75
C ASP A 12 2.62 -8.81 14.46
N TRP A 13 1.94 -7.72 14.83
CA TRP A 13 0.58 -7.78 15.35
C TRP A 13 -0.41 -8.35 14.32
N ALA A 14 -0.33 -7.90 13.07
CA ALA A 14 -1.18 -8.42 12.00
C ALA A 14 -0.96 -9.91 11.76
N ARG A 15 0.31 -10.36 11.71
CA ARG A 15 0.68 -11.78 11.53
C ARG A 15 0.10 -12.65 12.65
N ARG A 16 0.23 -12.21 13.91
CA ARG A 16 -0.27 -12.96 15.07
C ARG A 16 -1.80 -13.06 15.09
N ILE A 17 -2.51 -12.02 14.69
CA ILE A 17 -3.98 -12.05 14.55
C ILE A 17 -4.42 -12.93 13.37
N GLY A 18 -3.65 -12.90 12.28
CA GLY A 18 -3.91 -13.67 11.06
C GLY A 18 -3.59 -15.16 11.18
N ALA A 19 -2.81 -15.57 12.18
CA ALA A 19 -2.43 -16.97 12.37
C ALA A 19 -3.67 -17.88 12.45
N GLY A 20 -3.82 -18.75 11.45
CA GLY A 20 -4.94 -19.70 11.35
C GLY A 20 -6.25 -19.11 10.81
N ARG A 21 -6.25 -17.87 10.31
CA ARG A 21 -7.46 -17.19 9.80
C ARG A 21 -7.20 -16.53 8.44
N ARG A 22 -8.24 -16.40 7.62
CA ARG A 22 -8.16 -15.58 6.41
C ARG A 22 -8.34 -14.12 6.79
N VAL A 23 -7.29 -13.33 6.64
CA VAL A 23 -7.29 -11.89 6.93
C VAL A 23 -7.06 -11.05 5.68
N ILE A 24 -7.73 -9.91 5.61
CA ILE A 24 -7.45 -8.87 4.62
C ILE A 24 -6.60 -7.81 5.31
N LEU A 25 -5.39 -7.59 4.81
CA LEU A 25 -4.50 -6.54 5.30
C LEU A 25 -4.84 -5.22 4.61
N ALA A 26 -5.12 -4.20 5.42
CA ALA A 26 -5.47 -2.86 4.96
C ALA A 26 -4.62 -1.81 5.67
N GLY A 27 -4.67 -0.58 5.15
CA GLY A 27 -4.12 0.60 5.83
C GLY A 27 -2.65 0.86 5.51
N GLY A 28 -2.39 1.96 4.82
CA GLY A 28 -1.02 2.43 4.55
C GLY A 28 -0.20 1.54 3.61
N LEU A 29 -0.82 0.57 2.92
CA LEU A 29 -0.17 -0.18 1.85
C LEU A 29 0.12 0.75 0.69
N THR A 30 1.33 0.69 0.14
CA THR A 30 1.80 1.49 -0.98
C THR A 30 2.60 0.59 -1.93
N PRO A 31 2.85 1.01 -3.18
CA PRO A 31 3.72 0.25 -4.07
C PRO A 31 5.11 -0.02 -3.46
N HIS A 32 5.61 0.84 -2.57
CA HIS A 32 6.94 0.70 -1.96
C HIS A 32 7.01 -0.29 -0.79
N ASN A 33 5.89 -0.59 -0.12
CA ASN A 33 5.89 -1.43 1.09
C ASN A 33 5.03 -2.70 0.97
N VAL A 34 4.24 -2.83 -0.11
CA VAL A 34 3.28 -3.93 -0.22
C VAL A 34 3.95 -5.30 -0.24
N ASN A 35 5.13 -5.42 -0.86
CA ASN A 35 5.86 -6.69 -0.90
C ASN A 35 6.32 -7.11 0.50
N GLU A 36 6.97 -6.20 1.21
CA GLU A 36 7.42 -6.39 2.60
C GLU A 36 6.24 -6.75 3.52
N ALA A 37 5.10 -6.07 3.34
CA ALA A 37 3.89 -6.33 4.11
C ALA A 37 3.32 -7.73 3.86
N VAL A 38 3.30 -8.18 2.60
CA VAL A 38 2.84 -9.54 2.24
C VAL A 38 3.78 -10.60 2.82
N CYS A 39 5.10 -10.40 2.73
CA CYS A 39 6.08 -11.34 3.29
C CYS A 39 5.99 -11.41 4.82
N ALA A 40 5.78 -10.28 5.49
CA ALA A 40 5.69 -10.25 6.95
C ALA A 40 4.37 -10.87 7.46
N VAL A 41 3.24 -10.52 6.84
CA VAL A 41 1.91 -10.83 7.38
C VAL A 41 1.31 -12.11 6.79
N GLU A 42 1.71 -12.51 5.59
CA GLU A 42 1.11 -13.61 4.82
C GLU A 42 -0.44 -13.52 4.73
N PRO A 43 -1.01 -12.37 4.33
CA PRO A 43 -2.44 -12.15 4.36
C PRO A 43 -3.17 -12.93 3.26
N TRP A 44 -4.46 -13.19 3.46
CA TRP A 44 -5.31 -13.80 2.44
C TRP A 44 -5.68 -12.81 1.32
N GLY A 45 -5.80 -11.52 1.66
CA GLY A 45 -6.09 -10.46 0.70
C GLY A 45 -5.52 -9.12 1.14
N LEU A 46 -5.52 -8.16 0.22
CA LEU A 46 -5.07 -6.80 0.45
C LEU A 46 -6.20 -5.82 0.14
N ASP A 47 -6.32 -4.77 0.94
CA ASP A 47 -7.20 -3.62 0.69
C ASP A 47 -6.37 -2.33 0.63
N VAL A 48 -6.44 -1.67 -0.52
CA VAL A 48 -5.66 -0.48 -0.84
C VAL A 48 -6.56 0.60 -1.40
N SER A 49 -6.46 1.81 -0.84
CA SER A 49 -7.30 2.94 -1.24
C SER A 49 -6.49 4.17 -1.64
N SER A 50 -6.11 5.02 -0.69
CA SER A 50 -5.57 6.36 -0.97
C SER A 50 -4.15 6.39 -1.56
N SER A 51 -3.34 5.36 -1.35
CA SER A 51 -1.96 5.30 -1.86
C SER A 51 -1.85 5.02 -3.37
N VAL A 52 -2.97 4.67 -4.01
CA VAL A 52 -3.08 4.44 -5.44
C VAL A 52 -4.07 5.43 -6.08
N GLU A 53 -4.27 6.57 -5.42
CA GLU A 53 -5.11 7.67 -5.87
C GLU A 53 -4.26 8.88 -6.26
N ALA A 54 -4.63 9.56 -7.35
CA ALA A 54 -4.07 10.85 -7.73
C ALA A 54 -4.70 12.00 -6.92
N ALA A 55 -5.97 11.82 -6.53
CA ALA A 55 -6.75 12.70 -5.66
C ALA A 55 -7.82 11.86 -4.95
N PRO A 56 -8.41 12.31 -3.83
CA PRO A 56 -9.39 11.51 -3.08
C PRO A 56 -10.51 10.93 -3.96
N GLY A 57 -10.58 9.59 -4.00
CA GLY A 57 -11.56 8.84 -4.81
C GLY A 57 -11.21 8.70 -6.30
N VAL A 58 -10.11 9.28 -6.78
CA VAL A 58 -9.66 9.23 -8.18
C VAL A 58 -8.43 8.32 -8.28
N LYS A 59 -8.64 7.10 -8.80
CA LYS A 59 -7.55 6.11 -8.95
C LYS A 59 -6.55 6.52 -10.03
N ASP A 60 -5.26 6.35 -9.73
CA ASP A 60 -4.18 6.54 -10.67
C ASP A 60 -3.74 5.18 -11.25
N HIS A 61 -3.85 5.04 -12.57
CA HIS A 61 -3.48 3.81 -13.26
C HIS A 61 -1.99 3.49 -13.21
N ALA A 62 -1.11 4.50 -13.15
CA ALA A 62 0.32 4.30 -12.99
C ALA A 62 0.66 3.79 -11.59
N LEU A 63 0.04 4.34 -10.54
CA LEU A 63 0.22 3.85 -9.17
C LEU A 63 -0.34 2.43 -8.99
N LEU A 64 -1.49 2.12 -9.59
CA LEU A 64 -2.02 0.75 -9.59
C LEU A 64 -1.08 -0.23 -10.29
N ARG A 65 -0.53 0.14 -11.46
CA ARG A 65 0.47 -0.68 -12.16
C ARG A 65 1.70 -0.92 -11.29
N ALA A 66 2.24 0.13 -10.68
CA ALA A 66 3.39 0.05 -9.78
C ALA A 66 3.09 -0.84 -8.57
N PHE A 67 1.90 -0.75 -7.99
CA PHE A 67 1.45 -1.61 -6.89
C PHE A 67 1.42 -3.09 -7.27
N PHE A 68 0.81 -3.42 -8.42
CA PHE A 68 0.76 -4.80 -8.89
C PHE A 68 2.11 -5.33 -9.39
N GLN A 69 3.00 -4.47 -9.86
CA GLN A 69 4.38 -4.85 -10.21
C GLN A 69 5.17 -5.20 -8.95
N ALA A 70 5.09 -4.38 -7.89
CA ALA A 70 5.73 -4.67 -6.61
C ALA A 70 5.33 -6.04 -6.02
N LEU A 71 4.07 -6.44 -6.22
CA LEU A 71 3.56 -7.75 -5.83
C LEU A 71 4.11 -8.91 -6.66
N ARG A 72 4.41 -8.68 -7.94
CA ARG A 72 4.92 -9.73 -8.85
C ARG A 72 6.42 -9.92 -8.73
N ASP A 73 7.16 -8.81 -8.65
CA ASP A 73 8.60 -8.82 -8.89
C ASP A 73 9.43 -8.99 -7.61
N GLY A 74 8.80 -8.99 -6.43
CA GLY A 74 9.56 -9.00 -5.17
C GLY A 74 10.20 -7.65 -4.83
N ALA A 75 10.16 -6.67 -5.75
CA ALA A 75 10.93 -5.44 -5.68
C ALA A 75 10.02 -4.20 -5.67
N PRO A 76 10.28 -3.21 -4.80
CA PRO A 76 9.53 -1.96 -4.82
C PRO A 76 9.83 -1.15 -6.11
N PRO A 77 8.84 -0.45 -6.68
CA PRO A 77 9.06 0.43 -7.83
C PRO A 77 9.96 1.62 -7.44
N PRO A 78 10.65 2.24 -8.42
CA PRO A 78 11.47 3.42 -8.16
C PRO A 78 10.62 4.54 -7.55
N ALA A 79 11.21 5.27 -6.60
CA ALA A 79 10.55 6.39 -5.91
C ALA A 79 10.03 7.43 -6.91
N THR A 80 8.76 7.81 -6.79
CA THR A 80 8.15 8.86 -7.61
C THR A 80 8.73 10.21 -7.20
N SER A 81 9.39 10.91 -8.13
CA SER A 81 9.81 12.30 -7.95
C SER A 81 8.57 13.20 -7.79
N GLU A 82 8.58 14.03 -6.75
CA GLU A 82 7.52 15.00 -6.44
C GLU A 82 7.17 15.83 -7.69
N VAL A 83 5.91 15.76 -8.11
CA VAL A 83 5.37 16.69 -9.09
C VAL A 83 5.16 18.01 -8.34
N HIS A 84 6.13 18.92 -8.45
CA HIS A 84 5.95 20.30 -8.03
C HIS A 84 4.81 20.92 -8.85
N HIS A 85 3.61 20.98 -8.28
CA HIS A 85 2.54 21.80 -8.83
C HIS A 85 2.88 23.27 -8.54
N ALA A 86 3.49 23.93 -9.53
CA ALA A 86 3.69 25.36 -9.51
C ALA A 86 2.31 26.04 -9.45
N SER A 87 2.05 26.77 -8.36
CA SER A 87 0.91 27.66 -8.24
C SER A 87 1.02 28.77 -9.30
N ALA A 88 0.08 28.81 -10.22
CA ALA A 88 -0.09 29.95 -11.11
C ALA A 88 -0.78 31.10 -10.35
N THR A 89 -0.21 32.29 -10.49
CA THR A 89 -0.75 33.60 -10.07
C THR A 89 -1.87 34.04 -10.99
#